data_AF-A0A1B7NJA6-F1
#
_entry.id   AF-A0A1B7NJA6-F1
#
_cell.length_a   1.000
_cell.length_b   1.000
_cell.length_c   1.000
_cell.angle_alpha   90.00
_cell.angle_beta   90.00
_cell.angle_gamma   90.00
#
_symmetry.space_group_name_H-M   'P 1'
#
loop_
_entity.id
_entity.type
_entity.pdbx_description
1 polymer ?
#
loop_
_entity_poly.entity_id
_entity_poly.type
_entity_poly.pdbx_seq_one_letter_code
_entity_poly.pdbx_strand_id
1 'polypeptide(L)'
;MARNGVNGTSAAPSVSTAAVLKQSIDMPKGAQKVKELNFDDFAGRSITVEDLINGTSNMGFQASSICEAVRIINEMRTWRCPETGEKTTIFLGYTSNLISSGLRGVFRYLVEHKHVSAVVTTAGGVEEDLIKCIGDTYMGAFNTSGALLREQGLNRI
;
A
#
# COMPACT_ATOMS: atom_id res chain seq x y z
N MET A 1 48.63 -30.07 42.41
CA MET A 1 48.03 -29.29 41.30
C MET A 1 46.63 -29.82 41.06
N ALA A 2 45.65 -29.29 41.79
CA ALA A 2 44.29 -29.83 41.81
C ALA A 2 43.50 -29.29 40.61
N ARG A 3 42.99 -30.22 39.80
CA ARG A 3 41.97 -29.99 38.78
C ARG A 3 40.68 -29.57 39.48
N ASN A 4 40.21 -28.34 39.27
CA ASN A 4 38.85 -27.97 39.65
C ASN A 4 37.93 -28.18 38.45
N GLY A 5 37.11 -29.22 38.56
CA GLY A 5 36.12 -29.63 37.58
C GLY A 5 35.05 -28.56 37.37
N VAL A 6 34.74 -28.32 36.10
CA VAL A 6 33.54 -27.58 35.70
C VAL A 6 32.39 -28.58 35.72
N ASN A 7 31.86 -28.85 36.92
CA ASN A 7 30.57 -29.50 37.10
C ASN A 7 29.58 -28.42 37.52
N GLY A 8 28.74 -27.99 36.59
CA GLY A 8 27.68 -27.04 36.84
C GLY A 8 26.92 -26.82 35.56
N THR A 9 25.72 -27.39 35.47
CA THR A 9 24.69 -26.95 34.54
C THR A 9 24.63 -25.42 34.61
N SER A 10 25.12 -24.72 33.58
CA SER A 10 25.20 -23.25 33.60
C SER A 10 23.77 -22.70 33.52
N ALA A 11 23.16 -22.49 34.68
CA ALA A 11 21.86 -21.86 34.78
C ALA A 11 21.90 -20.53 34.02
N ALA A 12 20.92 -20.29 33.16
CA ALA A 12 20.86 -19.06 32.37
C ALA A 12 20.93 -17.84 33.29
N PRO A 13 21.68 -16.78 32.93
CA PRO A 13 21.84 -15.60 33.77
C PRO A 13 20.48 -15.03 34.18
N SER A 14 20.29 -14.81 35.48
CA SER A 14 18.99 -14.39 36.06
C SER A 14 18.44 -13.12 35.43
N VAL A 15 19.31 -12.17 35.08
CA VAL A 15 18.94 -10.91 34.40
C VAL A 15 18.38 -11.19 33.01
N SER A 16 18.99 -12.08 32.24
CA SER A 16 18.51 -12.50 30.91
C SER A 16 17.18 -13.23 31.02
N THR A 17 17.05 -14.14 32.00
CA THR A 17 15.82 -14.90 32.24
C THR A 17 14.65 -13.97 32.64
N ALA A 18 14.88 -13.02 33.54
CA ALA A 18 13.86 -12.06 33.96
C ALA A 18 13.45 -11.08 32.84
N ALA A 19 14.38 -10.71 31.96
CA ALA A 19 14.10 -9.82 30.83
C ALA A 19 13.29 -10.51 29.71
N VAL A 20 13.63 -11.76 29.38
CA VAL A 20 13.03 -12.49 28.25
C VAL A 20 11.74 -13.21 28.65
N LEU A 21 11.66 -13.77 29.87
CA LEU A 21 10.51 -14.56 30.33
C LEU A 21 9.52 -13.75 31.17
N LYS A 22 9.46 -12.44 30.93
CA LYS A 22 8.47 -11.59 31.61
C LYS A 22 7.06 -12.01 31.19
N GLN A 23 6.22 -12.30 32.18
CA GLN A 23 4.83 -12.65 31.94
C GLN A 23 4.07 -11.44 31.37
N SER A 24 3.41 -11.65 30.23
CA SER A 24 2.53 -10.66 29.61
C SER A 24 1.21 -10.55 30.35
N ILE A 25 0.63 -9.35 30.36
CA ILE A 25 -0.79 -9.16 30.73
C ILE A 25 -1.69 -9.66 29.60
N ASP A 26 -2.97 -9.89 29.92
CA ASP A 26 -3.97 -10.24 28.92
C ASP A 26 -4.27 -9.06 27.98
N MET A 27 -4.56 -9.38 26.72
CA MET A 27 -4.99 -8.39 25.74
C MET A 27 -6.42 -7.91 26.00
N PRO A 28 -6.76 -6.65 25.65
CA PRO A 28 -8.12 -6.14 25.77
C PRO A 28 -9.17 -7.01 25.06
N LYS A 29 -10.39 -7.05 25.60
CA LYS A 29 -11.52 -7.71 24.94
C LYS A 29 -11.79 -7.04 23.59
N GLY A 30 -11.74 -7.83 22.51
CA GLY A 30 -11.89 -7.32 21.15
C GLY A 30 -10.58 -6.95 20.44
N ALA A 31 -9.42 -7.21 21.06
CA ALA A 31 -8.15 -7.07 20.36
C ALA A 31 -8.11 -7.93 19.10
N GLN A 32 -7.95 -7.27 17.94
CA GLN A 32 -7.87 -7.94 16.65
C GLN A 32 -6.58 -8.74 16.57
N LYS A 33 -6.70 -10.06 16.37
CA LYS A 33 -5.55 -10.93 16.14
C LYS A 33 -5.07 -10.79 14.70
N VAL A 34 -3.77 -10.94 14.51
CA VAL A 34 -3.20 -11.14 13.18
C VAL A 34 -3.77 -12.45 12.61
N LYS A 35 -4.28 -12.39 11.38
CA LYS A 35 -4.84 -13.53 10.67
C LYS A 35 -4.31 -13.54 9.24
N GLU A 36 -3.85 -14.70 8.80
CA GLU A 36 -3.46 -14.94 7.42
C GLU A 36 -4.67 -15.21 6.51
N LEU A 37 -4.45 -15.05 5.21
CA LEU A 37 -5.42 -15.45 4.19
C LEU A 37 -5.29 -16.95 3.98
N ASN A 38 -6.31 -17.70 4.36
CA ASN A 38 -6.34 -19.13 4.14
C ASN A 38 -6.86 -19.42 2.72
N PHE A 39 -5.99 -19.92 1.86
CA PHE A 39 -6.35 -20.23 0.47
C PHE A 39 -7.28 -21.44 0.35
N ASP A 40 -7.26 -22.34 1.33
CA ASP A 40 -8.13 -23.52 1.35
C ASP A 40 -9.61 -23.13 1.51
N ASP A 41 -9.91 -21.96 2.09
CA ASP A 41 -11.27 -21.42 2.20
C ASP A 41 -11.91 -21.15 0.81
N PHE A 42 -11.09 -21.09 -0.24
CA PHE A 42 -11.53 -20.85 -1.63
C PHE A 42 -11.50 -22.11 -2.51
N ALA A 43 -11.26 -23.29 -1.92
CA ALA A 43 -11.22 -24.54 -2.66
C ALA A 43 -12.51 -24.75 -3.50
N GLY A 44 -12.33 -25.09 -4.78
CA GLY A 44 -13.45 -25.33 -5.71
C GLY A 44 -14.01 -24.09 -6.41
N ARG A 45 -13.44 -22.90 -6.19
CA ARG A 45 -13.74 -21.69 -6.99
C ARG A 45 -12.50 -20.86 -7.29
N SER A 46 -12.62 -19.95 -8.25
CA SER A 46 -11.58 -18.94 -8.51
C SER A 46 -11.59 -17.86 -7.42
N ILE A 47 -10.39 -17.36 -7.11
CA ILE A 47 -10.17 -16.28 -6.14
C ILE A 47 -10.31 -14.94 -6.87
N THR A 48 -11.11 -14.04 -6.32
CA THR A 48 -11.30 -12.69 -6.88
C THR A 48 -10.29 -11.70 -6.30
N VAL A 49 -10.13 -10.55 -6.95
CA VAL A 49 -9.32 -9.45 -6.39
C VAL A 49 -9.90 -8.96 -5.06
N GLU A 50 -11.24 -8.94 -4.93
CA GLU A 50 -11.91 -8.57 -3.69
C GLU A 50 -11.60 -9.55 -2.56
N ASP A 51 -11.60 -10.86 -2.84
CA ASP A 51 -11.21 -11.89 -1.85
C ASP A 51 -9.78 -11.65 -1.33
N LEU A 52 -8.85 -11.34 -2.23
CA LEU A 52 -7.46 -11.06 -1.86
C LEU A 52 -7.34 -9.82 -0.99
N ILE A 53 -7.96 -8.71 -1.38
CA ILE A 53 -7.89 -7.44 -0.66
C ILE A 53 -8.58 -7.54 0.71
N ASN A 54 -9.76 -8.13 0.79
CA ASN A 54 -10.45 -8.33 2.07
C ASN A 54 -9.65 -9.26 3.00
N GLY A 55 -8.97 -10.24 2.41
CA GLY A 55 -8.03 -11.13 3.09
C GLY A 55 -6.85 -10.43 3.75
N THR A 56 -6.48 -9.23 3.32
CA THR A 56 -5.35 -8.49 3.91
C THR A 56 -5.70 -7.66 5.14
N SER A 57 -6.98 -7.52 5.47
CA SER A 57 -7.48 -6.66 6.56
C SER A 57 -6.74 -6.86 7.89
N ASN A 58 -6.45 -8.12 8.24
CA ASN A 58 -5.85 -8.50 9.52
C ASN A 58 -4.43 -9.09 9.39
N MET A 59 -3.76 -8.87 8.26
CA MET A 59 -2.41 -9.41 8.02
C MET A 59 -1.29 -8.59 8.69
N GLY A 60 -1.53 -7.30 8.96
CA GLY A 60 -0.54 -6.37 9.49
C GLY A 60 0.23 -5.61 8.41
N PHE A 61 1.05 -4.64 8.84
CA PHE A 61 1.86 -3.78 7.97
C PHE A 61 1.04 -3.11 6.84
N GLN A 62 1.63 -2.99 5.64
CA GLN A 62 0.99 -2.35 4.49
C GLN A 62 -0.23 -3.15 3.96
N ALA A 63 -0.30 -4.45 4.25
CA ALA A 63 -1.39 -5.29 3.81
C ALA A 63 -2.73 -4.83 4.44
N SER A 64 -2.72 -4.59 5.76
CA SER A 64 -3.87 -3.99 6.45
C SER A 64 -4.14 -2.56 6.01
N SER A 65 -3.10 -1.76 5.72
CA SER A 65 -3.26 -0.37 5.26
C SER A 65 -4.00 -0.28 3.91
N ILE A 66 -3.75 -1.21 2.98
CA ILE A 66 -4.45 -1.23 1.69
C ILE A 66 -5.94 -1.53 1.88
N CYS A 67 -6.29 -2.56 2.67
CA CYS A 67 -7.70 -2.88 2.93
C CYS A 67 -8.42 -1.71 3.60
N GLU A 68 -7.77 -1.04 4.54
CA GLU A 68 -8.31 0.14 5.20
C GLU A 68 -8.52 1.31 4.22
N ALA A 69 -7.58 1.54 3.29
CA ALA A 69 -7.74 2.55 2.25
C ALA A 69 -8.95 2.24 1.34
N VAL A 70 -9.18 0.97 0.98
CA VAL A 70 -10.37 0.56 0.21
C VAL A 70 -11.66 0.85 0.98
N ARG A 71 -11.71 0.54 2.28
CA ARG A 71 -12.87 0.83 3.14
C ARG A 71 -13.17 2.34 3.14
N ILE A 72 -12.16 3.16 3.41
CA ILE A 72 -12.30 4.63 3.47
C ILE A 72 -12.76 5.19 2.12
N ILE A 73 -12.18 4.73 1.00
CA ILE A 73 -12.58 5.18 -0.34
C ILE A 73 -14.04 4.81 -0.66
N ASN A 74 -14.47 3.60 -0.30
CA ASN A 74 -15.86 3.20 -0.48
C ASN A 74 -16.81 4.03 0.38
N GLU A 75 -16.44 4.32 1.63
CA GLU A 75 -17.20 5.21 2.51
C GLU A 75 -17.33 6.61 1.93
N MET A 76 -16.24 7.23 1.43
CA MET A 76 -16.29 8.54 0.77
C MET A 76 -17.26 8.54 -0.43
N ARG A 77 -17.35 7.44 -1.20
CA ARG A 77 -18.25 7.36 -2.37
C ARG A 77 -19.72 7.27 -1.97
N THR A 78 -20.03 6.50 -0.92
CA THR A 78 -21.41 6.24 -0.51
C THR A 78 -21.94 7.25 0.50
N TRP A 79 -21.06 7.95 1.22
CA TRP A 79 -21.45 8.87 2.28
C TRP A 79 -22.31 10.02 1.76
N ARG A 80 -23.29 10.42 2.57
CA ARG A 80 -24.16 11.56 2.37
C ARG A 80 -24.27 12.34 3.68
N CYS A 81 -24.31 13.67 3.59
CA CYS A 81 -24.59 14.52 4.74
C CYS A 81 -26.00 14.19 5.27
N PRO A 82 -26.15 13.85 6.56
CA PRO A 82 -27.46 13.54 7.14
C PRO A 82 -28.47 14.70 7.06
N GLU A 83 -27.98 15.93 7.13
CA GLU A 83 -28.79 17.14 7.17
C GLU A 83 -29.15 17.66 5.76
N THR A 84 -28.18 17.69 4.84
CA THR A 84 -28.35 18.28 3.50
C THR A 84 -28.53 17.24 2.39
N GLY A 85 -28.18 15.98 2.63
CA GLY A 85 -28.15 14.91 1.62
C GLY A 85 -27.01 15.03 0.62
N GLU A 86 -26.11 16.01 0.77
CA GLU A 86 -25.00 16.25 -0.15
C GLU A 86 -23.96 15.12 -0.14
N LYS A 87 -23.30 14.92 -1.28
CA LYS A 87 -22.22 13.92 -1.41
C LYS A 87 -20.91 14.47 -0.83
N THR A 88 -20.00 13.57 -0.47
CA THR A 88 -18.63 13.94 -0.11
C THR A 88 -17.93 14.67 -1.26
N THR A 89 -17.26 15.78 -0.96
CA THR A 89 -16.34 16.45 -1.89
C THR A 89 -14.99 15.72 -1.86
N ILE A 90 -14.63 15.05 -2.95
CA ILE A 90 -13.43 14.23 -3.03
C ILE A 90 -12.34 14.96 -3.82
N PHE A 91 -11.21 15.25 -3.17
CA PHE A 91 -10.03 15.84 -3.79
C PHE A 91 -9.04 14.74 -4.17
N LEU A 92 -8.66 14.67 -5.44
CA LEU A 92 -7.64 13.76 -5.94
C LEU A 92 -6.32 14.51 -6.14
N GLY A 93 -5.32 14.19 -5.32
CA GLY A 93 -3.96 14.72 -5.45
C GLY A 93 -3.01 13.69 -6.04
N TYR A 94 -2.22 14.06 -7.05
CA TYR A 94 -1.16 13.20 -7.59
C TYR A 94 0.04 13.99 -8.12
N THR A 95 1.23 13.39 -8.05
CA THR A 95 2.47 13.92 -8.61
C THR A 95 2.58 13.64 -10.11
N SER A 96 3.37 14.44 -10.84
CA SER A 96 3.49 14.38 -12.30
C SER A 96 3.88 13.00 -12.84
N ASN A 97 4.82 12.32 -12.19
CA ASN A 97 5.30 10.99 -12.62
C ASN A 97 4.19 9.93 -12.69
N LEU A 98 3.08 10.09 -11.96
CA LEU A 98 1.95 9.16 -12.04
C LEU A 98 1.19 9.29 -13.37
N ILE A 99 1.22 10.48 -14.00
CA ILE A 99 0.67 10.69 -15.35
C ILE A 99 1.62 10.14 -16.42
N SER A 100 2.94 10.21 -16.22
CA SER A 100 3.94 9.53 -17.05
C SER A 100 3.73 8.01 -17.06
N SER A 101 3.18 7.45 -15.98
CA SER A 101 2.85 6.02 -15.86
C SER A 101 1.51 5.63 -16.52
N GLY A 102 1.13 4.36 -16.38
CA GLY A 102 -0.19 3.85 -16.78
C GLY A 102 -1.36 4.32 -15.89
N LEU A 103 -1.09 4.89 -14.70
CA LEU A 103 -2.14 5.40 -13.80
C LEU A 103 -2.94 6.55 -14.41
N ARG A 104 -2.40 7.24 -15.41
CA ARG A 104 -3.13 8.22 -16.24
C ARG A 104 -4.49 7.68 -16.70
N GLY A 105 -4.56 6.41 -17.12
CA GLY A 105 -5.82 5.79 -17.56
C GLY A 105 -6.84 5.64 -16.43
N VAL A 106 -6.38 5.34 -15.21
CA VAL A 106 -7.21 5.24 -14.00
C VAL A 106 -7.73 6.61 -13.60
N PHE A 107 -6.87 7.63 -13.55
CA PHE A 107 -7.27 8.98 -13.18
C PHE A 107 -8.25 9.59 -14.18
N ARG A 108 -8.00 9.40 -15.48
CA ARG A 108 -8.93 9.77 -16.55
C ARG A 108 -10.31 9.14 -16.34
N TYR A 109 -10.39 7.84 -16.00
CA TYR A 109 -11.67 7.18 -15.67
C TYR A 109 -12.36 7.82 -14.47
N LEU A 110 -11.62 8.08 -13.38
CA LEU A 110 -12.18 8.70 -12.18
C LEU A 110 -12.76 10.09 -12.45
N VAL A 111 -12.08 10.88 -13.28
CA VAL A 111 -12.52 12.23 -13.65
C VAL A 111 -13.69 12.17 -14.64
N GLU A 112 -13.60 11.36 -15.70
CA GLU A 112 -14.65 11.18 -16.72
C GLU A 112 -16.00 10.79 -16.11
N HIS A 113 -15.99 9.86 -15.15
CA HIS A 113 -17.19 9.36 -14.49
C HIS A 113 -17.57 10.12 -13.22
N LYS A 114 -16.97 11.30 -12.99
CA LYS A 114 -17.30 12.20 -11.86
C LYS A 114 -17.19 11.50 -10.49
N HIS A 115 -16.19 10.64 -10.32
CA HIS A 115 -15.87 10.02 -9.03
C HIS A 115 -15.13 10.97 -8.09
N VAL A 116 -14.54 12.04 -8.61
CA VAL A 116 -13.81 13.07 -7.86
C VAL A 116 -14.37 14.46 -8.15
N SER A 117 -14.22 15.38 -7.20
CA SER A 117 -14.76 16.75 -7.27
C SER A 117 -13.71 17.77 -7.69
N ALA A 118 -12.44 17.54 -7.36
CA ALA A 118 -11.33 18.42 -7.69
C ALA A 118 -10.04 17.63 -7.86
N VAL A 119 -9.13 18.13 -8.70
CA VAL A 119 -7.81 17.55 -8.95
C VAL A 119 -6.73 18.56 -8.59
N VAL A 120 -5.70 18.11 -7.89
CA VAL A 120 -4.50 18.90 -7.57
C VAL A 120 -3.27 18.15 -8.07
N THR A 121 -2.52 18.75 -8.99
CA THR A 121 -1.30 18.17 -9.54
C THR A 121 -0.29 19.26 -9.91
N THR A 122 0.96 18.87 -10.14
CA THR A 122 2.03 19.76 -10.62
C THR A 122 1.94 19.95 -12.14
N ALA A 123 2.67 20.92 -12.69
CA ALA A 123 2.66 21.24 -14.12
C ALA A 123 2.88 20.00 -15.02
N GLY A 124 3.83 19.13 -14.65
CA GLY A 124 4.11 17.87 -15.33
C GLY A 124 2.88 16.95 -15.48
N GLY A 125 2.00 16.92 -14.47
CA GLY A 125 0.79 16.11 -14.52
C GLY A 125 -0.26 16.62 -15.51
N VAL A 126 -0.20 17.91 -15.88
CA VAL A 126 -1.08 18.49 -16.91
C VAL A 126 -0.45 18.35 -18.29
N GLU A 127 0.81 18.76 -18.45
CA GLU A 127 1.47 18.77 -19.77
C GLU A 127 1.63 17.36 -20.33
N GLU A 128 2.00 16.37 -19.51
CA GLU A 128 2.19 14.99 -19.97
C GLU A 128 0.89 14.30 -20.36
N ASP A 129 -0.24 14.68 -19.74
CA ASP A 129 -1.55 14.16 -20.14
C ASP A 129 -1.90 14.61 -21.57
N LEU A 130 -1.58 15.86 -21.91
CA LEU A 130 -1.76 16.43 -23.25
C LEU A 130 -0.77 15.84 -24.26
N ILE A 131 0.51 15.72 -23.88
CA ILE A 131 1.57 15.13 -24.72
C ILE A 131 1.19 13.70 -25.11
N LYS A 132 0.62 12.92 -24.19
CA LYS A 132 0.16 11.54 -24.43
C LYS A 132 -1.01 11.42 -25.42
N CYS A 133 -1.65 12.53 -25.80
CA CYS A 133 -2.62 12.54 -26.90
C CYS A 133 -1.96 12.75 -28.27
N ILE A 134 -0.68 13.15 -28.29
CA ILE A 134 0.08 13.51 -29.50
C ILE A 134 1.20 12.49 -29.77
N GLY A 135 1.75 11.85 -28.73
CA GLY A 135 2.77 10.83 -28.86
C GLY A 135 2.82 9.88 -27.68
N ASP A 136 3.51 8.76 -27.88
CA ASP A 136 3.57 7.68 -26.90
C ASP A 136 4.72 7.84 -25.89
N THR A 137 4.55 7.24 -24.71
CA THR A 137 5.60 7.07 -23.70
C THR A 137 5.94 5.59 -23.59
N TYR A 138 7.23 5.25 -23.54
CA TYR A 138 7.71 3.88 -23.63
C TYR A 138 8.34 3.40 -22.33
N MET A 139 8.26 2.09 -22.07
CA MET A 139 8.95 1.46 -20.95
C MET A 139 10.47 1.43 -21.20
N GLY A 140 11.23 1.89 -20.20
CA GLY A 140 12.69 1.86 -20.22
C GLY A 140 13.26 1.18 -18.98
N ALA A 141 14.54 1.45 -18.70
CA ALA A 141 15.23 0.97 -17.51
C ALA A 141 15.88 2.12 -16.73
N PHE A 142 15.84 2.06 -15.39
CA PHE A 142 16.40 3.09 -14.52
C PHE A 142 17.91 3.30 -14.70
N ASN A 143 18.64 2.24 -15.06
CA ASN A 143 20.10 2.24 -15.22
C ASN A 143 20.57 2.60 -16.64
N THR A 144 19.68 3.05 -17.52
CA THR A 144 20.06 3.47 -18.89
C THR A 144 20.93 4.73 -18.83
N SER A 145 22.05 4.74 -19.57
CA SER A 145 23.00 5.85 -19.60
C SER A 145 22.35 7.15 -20.07
N GLY A 146 22.39 8.18 -19.22
CA GLY A 146 21.86 9.51 -19.56
C GLY A 146 22.58 10.17 -20.73
N ALA A 147 23.88 9.93 -20.90
CA ALA A 147 24.66 10.48 -22.00
C ALA A 147 24.17 9.93 -23.35
N LEU A 148 23.97 8.61 -23.43
CA LEU A 148 23.48 7.94 -24.64
C LEU A 148 22.04 8.32 -24.97
N LEU A 149 21.17 8.39 -23.95
CA LEU A 149 19.80 8.86 -24.14
C LEU A 149 19.77 10.30 -24.69
N ARG A 150 20.60 11.18 -24.15
CA ARG A 150 20.68 12.57 -24.60
C ARG A 150 21.18 12.68 -26.04
N GLU A 151 22.18 11.90 -26.43
CA GLU A 151 22.68 11.83 -27.81
C GLU A 151 21.56 11.40 -28.78
N GLN A 152 20.66 10.53 -28.33
CA GLN A 152 19.52 10.03 -29.12
C GLN A 152 18.26 10.90 -29.01
N GLY A 153 18.29 12.01 -28.26
CA GLY A 153 17.12 12.86 -28.05
C GLY A 153 16.01 12.23 -27.19
N LEU A 154 16.35 11.22 -26.38
CA LEU A 154 15.43 10.52 -25.49
C LEU A 154 15.49 11.11 -24.08
N ASN A 155 14.33 11.39 -23.49
CA ASN A 155 14.21 11.84 -22.10
C ASN A 155 13.75 10.66 -21.23
N ARG A 156 14.39 10.46 -20.08
CA ARG A 156 14.02 9.43 -19.10
C ARG A 156 13.28 10.07 -17.92
N ILE A 157 12.16 9.45 -17.54
CA ILE A 157 11.36 9.76 -16.35
C ILE A 157 11.42 8.56 -15.41
#